data_AF-A0A653CYV9-F1
#
_entry.id   AF-A0A653CYV9-F1
#
_cell.length_a   1.000
_cell.length_b   1.000
_cell.length_c   1.000
_cell.angle_alpha   90.00
_cell.angle_beta   90.00
_cell.angle_gamma   90.00
#
_symmetry.space_group_name_H-M   'P 1'
#
loop_
_entity.id
_entity.type
_entity.pdbx_description
1 polymer ?
#
loop_
_entity_poly.entity_id
_entity_poly.type
_entity_poly.pdbx_seq_one_letter_code
_entity_poly.pdbx_strand_id
1 'polypeptide(L)'
;MKEINGVCLTEETCQTIVDVAPIKGHEKCTFHHDLELDHRPPTREAMLPEMSRSYRLLLSSLGENPDRQGLLKTPERAAKAMLFFTKGYDQSLEG
;
A
#
# COMPACT_ATOMS: atom_id res chain seq x y z
N MET A 1 23.88 5.48 -21.55
CA MET A 1 24.78 5.43 -20.38
C MET A 1 25.50 6.75 -20.26
N LYS A 2 25.33 7.50 -19.17
CA LYS A 2 26.12 8.69 -18.86
C LYS A 2 26.38 8.74 -17.36
N GLU A 3 27.64 8.96 -16.99
CA GLU A 3 28.04 9.28 -15.62
C GLU A 3 27.88 10.78 -15.34
N ILE A 4 27.41 11.08 -14.14
CA ILE A 4 27.45 12.42 -13.56
C ILE A 4 27.57 12.25 -12.04
N ASN A 5 28.55 12.90 -11.41
CA ASN A 5 28.86 12.80 -9.97
C ASN A 5 29.21 11.39 -9.45
N GLY A 6 29.92 10.58 -10.24
CA GLY A 6 30.48 9.30 -9.78
C GLY A 6 29.48 8.15 -9.66
N VAL A 7 28.29 8.27 -10.26
CA VAL A 7 27.31 7.18 -10.32
C VAL A 7 27.00 6.83 -11.78
N CYS A 8 27.35 5.61 -12.17
CA CYS A 8 26.87 4.96 -13.39
C CYS A 8 25.46 4.40 -13.17
N LEU A 9 24.50 4.83 -13.99
CA LEU A 9 23.17 4.22 -14.08
C LEU A 9 23.17 3.09 -15.13
N THR A 10 22.76 1.87 -14.76
CA THR A 10 21.93 0.96 -15.60
C THR A 10 21.26 -0.17 -14.80
N GLU A 11 19.97 -0.35 -15.11
CA GLU A 11 19.06 -1.51 -15.02
C GLU A 11 18.95 -2.35 -13.71
N GLU A 12 17.70 -2.50 -13.27
CA GLU A 12 17.17 -3.41 -12.25
C GLU A 12 17.57 -3.17 -10.79
N THR A 13 16.87 -2.28 -10.07
CA THR A 13 16.47 -2.48 -8.64
C THR A 13 15.76 -1.25 -8.05
N CYS A 14 14.50 -1.03 -8.42
CA CYS A 14 13.59 -0.28 -7.55
C CYS A 14 12.15 -0.78 -7.72
N GLN A 15 11.94 -2.07 -7.45
CA GLN A 15 10.61 -2.68 -7.41
C GLN A 15 10.08 -2.79 -5.98
N THR A 16 10.38 -1.84 -5.10
CA THR A 16 9.91 -1.87 -3.72
C THR A 16 9.59 -0.46 -3.24
N ILE A 17 8.33 -0.07 -3.39
CA ILE A 17 7.46 0.52 -2.34
C ILE A 17 6.13 1.03 -2.92
N VAL A 18 5.98 1.17 -4.24
CA VAL A 18 4.69 1.51 -4.84
C VAL A 18 4.51 0.84 -6.19
N ASP A 19 3.57 -0.10 -6.31
CA ASP A 19 2.90 -0.33 -7.60
C ASP A 19 1.91 0.82 -7.83
N VAL A 20 2.41 2.06 -7.77
CA VAL A 20 1.74 3.21 -8.36
C VAL A 20 2.16 3.16 -9.82
N ALA A 21 1.17 2.91 -10.70
CA ALA A 21 1.33 3.03 -12.14
C ALA A 21 2.11 4.31 -12.49
N PRO A 22 2.94 4.31 -13.54
CA PRO A 22 3.81 5.44 -13.85
C PRO A 22 2.96 6.68 -14.12
N ILE A 23 2.86 7.56 -13.12
CA ILE A 23 2.38 8.92 -13.30
C ILE A 23 3.43 9.64 -14.15
N LYS A 24 3.19 9.63 -15.47
CA LYS A 24 3.90 10.52 -16.39
C LYS A 24 3.80 11.92 -15.81
N GLY A 25 4.97 12.51 -15.53
CA GLY A 25 5.08 13.84 -14.95
C GLY A 25 4.16 14.80 -15.67
N HIS A 26 3.26 15.43 -14.93
CA HIS A 26 2.58 16.61 -15.42
C HIS A 26 3.38 17.80 -14.91
N GLU A 27 4.40 18.16 -15.69
CA GLU A 27 4.83 19.56 -15.70
C GLU A 27 3.61 20.37 -16.13
N LYS A 28 3.30 21.40 -15.33
CA LYS A 28 2.13 22.29 -15.42
C LYS A 28 0.94 21.85 -14.56
N CYS A 29 0.96 22.37 -13.33
CA CYS A 29 -0.22 22.58 -12.51
C CYS A 29 -1.16 23.56 -13.23
N THR A 30 -2.23 23.02 -13.79
CA THR A 30 -3.50 23.74 -13.93
C THR A 30 -4.44 23.18 -12.88
N PHE A 31 -5.15 24.06 -12.21
CA PHE A 31 -6.18 23.76 -11.22
C PHE A 31 -7.25 22.88 -11.90
N HIS A 32 -7.09 21.55 -11.89
CA HIS A 32 -8.05 20.63 -12.50
C HIS A 32 -9.24 20.49 -11.54
N HIS A 33 -10.28 21.25 -11.87
CA HIS A 33 -11.61 21.16 -11.28
C HIS A 33 -12.41 19.94 -11.76
N ASP A 34 -11.84 19.05 -12.60
CA ASP A 34 -12.61 17.98 -13.26
C ASP A 34 -11.98 16.59 -13.08
N LEU A 35 -11.67 16.21 -11.85
CA LEU A 35 -11.55 14.80 -11.48
C LEU A 35 -12.58 14.53 -10.40
N GLU A 36 -13.85 14.36 -10.80
CA GLU A 36 -14.77 13.52 -10.02
C GLU A 36 -14.19 12.10 -10.04
N LEU A 37 -13.18 11.88 -9.20
CA LEU A 37 -12.98 10.59 -8.58
C LEU A 37 -14.28 10.35 -7.84
N ASP A 38 -15.06 9.37 -8.29
CA ASP A 38 -16.22 8.86 -7.56
C ASP A 38 -15.68 8.36 -6.21
N HIS A 39 -15.54 9.29 -5.25
CA HIS A 39 -14.88 9.13 -3.96
C HIS A 39 -15.84 8.42 -3.03
N ARG A 40 -16.24 7.20 -3.42
CA ARG A 40 -16.79 6.26 -2.47
C ARG A 40 -15.60 5.66 -1.71
N PRO A 41 -15.50 5.89 -0.39
CA PRO A 41 -14.48 5.19 0.39
C PRO A 41 -14.68 3.67 0.22
N PRO A 42 -13.61 2.89 0.03
CA PRO A 42 -13.72 1.45 -0.09
C PRO A 42 -14.37 0.87 1.16
N THR A 43 -15.15 -0.21 1.00
CA THR A 43 -15.65 -0.95 2.16
C THR A 43 -14.48 -1.55 2.96
N ARG A 44 -14.71 -1.88 4.23
CA ARG A 44 -13.69 -2.48 5.09
C ARG A 44 -13.12 -3.77 4.50
N GLU A 45 -13.98 -4.58 3.89
CA GLU A 45 -13.61 -5.82 3.23
C GLU A 45 -12.74 -5.58 1.99
N ALA A 46 -13.00 -4.50 1.24
CA ALA A 46 -12.21 -4.15 0.06
C ALA A 46 -10.77 -3.70 0.42
N MET A 47 -10.53 -3.26 1.65
CA MET A 47 -9.18 -2.90 2.14
C MET A 47 -8.31 -4.12 2.49
N LEU A 48 -8.93 -5.29 2.68
CA LEU A 48 -8.29 -6.48 3.24
C LEU A 48 -7.07 -6.99 2.41
N PRO A 49 -7.08 -6.99 1.06
CA PRO A 49 -5.93 -7.38 0.27
C PRO A 49 -4.71 -6.47 0.46
N GLU A 50 -4.92 -5.15 0.48
CA GLU A 50 -3.83 -4.18 0.63
C GLU A 50 -3.25 -4.19 2.05
N MET A 51 -4.12 -4.26 3.06
CA MET A 51 -3.68 -4.42 4.44
C MET A 51 -2.89 -5.73 4.65
N SER A 52 -3.33 -6.83 4.02
CA SER A 52 -2.59 -8.10 4.07
C SER A 52 -1.22 -7.98 3.41
N ARG A 53 -1.10 -7.30 2.26
CA ARG A 53 0.20 -7.01 1.64
C ARG A 53 1.10 -6.22 2.57
N SER A 54 0.56 -5.17 3.20
CA SER A 54 1.30 -4.33 4.16
C SER A 54 1.84 -5.14 5.35
N TYR A 55 1.04 -6.05 5.92
CA TYR A 55 1.51 -6.93 6.99
C TYR A 55 2.57 -7.93 6.52
N ARG A 56 2.49 -8.42 5.27
CA ARG A 56 3.54 -9.29 4.70
C ARG A 56 4.86 -8.53 4.58
N LEU A 57 4.81 -7.29 4.09
CA LEU A 57 5.98 -6.40 4.01
C LEU A 57 6.56 -6.10 5.39
N LEU A 58 5.70 -5.87 6.40
CA LEU A 58 6.14 -5.67 7.78
C LEU A 58 6.91 -6.87 8.32
N LEU A 59 6.42 -8.10 8.11
CA LEU A 59 7.12 -9.32 8.51
C LEU A 59 8.50 -9.40 7.85
N SER A 60 8.58 -9.16 6.53
CA SER A 60 9.87 -9.13 5.82
C SER A 60 10.82 -8.05 6.37
N SER A 61 10.30 -6.87 6.71
CA SER A 61 11.10 -5.76 7.27
C SER A 61 11.65 -6.08 8.66
N LEU A 62 10.99 -6.97 9.41
CA LEU A 62 11.47 -7.49 10.69
C LEU A 62 12.49 -8.63 10.54
N GLY A 63 12.82 -9.06 9.31
CA GLY A 63 13.71 -10.20 9.05
C GLY A 63 13.03 -11.57 9.15
N GLU A 64 11.70 -11.62 9.25
CA GLU A 64 10.96 -12.88 9.22
C GLU A 64 10.84 -13.43 7.80
N ASN A 65 10.68 -14.75 7.65
CA ASN A 65 10.31 -15.39 6.40
C ASN A 65 8.77 -15.52 6.30
N PRO A 66 8.05 -14.69 5.52
CA PRO A 66 6.58 -14.74 5.45
C PRO A 66 6.03 -16.04 4.85
N ASP A 67 6.86 -16.80 4.13
CA ASP A 67 6.47 -18.04 3.45
C ASP A 67 6.65 -19.28 4.35
N ARG A 68 7.15 -19.11 5.59
CA ARG A 68 7.19 -20.21 6.57
C ARG A 68 5.77 -20.60 7.00
N GLN A 69 5.54 -21.89 7.26
CA GLN A 69 4.21 -22.46 7.54
C GLN A 69 3.41 -21.67 8.61
N GLY A 70 4.07 -21.22 9.68
CA GLY A 70 3.42 -20.46 10.76
C GLY A 70 2.97 -19.03 10.39
N LEU A 71 3.52 -18.46 9.31
CA LEU A 71 3.26 -17.08 8.89
C LEU A 71 2.39 -16.94 7.63
N LEU A 72 2.15 -18.01 6.87
CA LEU A 72 1.35 -17.95 5.64
C LEU A 72 0.00 -17.25 5.80
N LYS A 73 -0.65 -17.43 6.95
CA LYS A 73 -1.95 -16.82 7.27
C LYS A 73 -1.86 -15.58 8.18
N THR A 74 -0.67 -15.24 8.66
CA THR A 74 -0.48 -14.09 9.56
C THR A 74 -0.89 -12.77 8.93
N PRO A 75 -0.51 -12.43 7.68
CA PRO A 75 -0.89 -11.15 7.11
C PRO A 75 -2.41 -10.93 7.02
N GLU A 76 -3.14 -11.95 6.56
CA GLU A 76 -4.61 -11.91 6.47
C GLU A 76 -5.26 -11.81 7.86
N ARG A 77 -4.77 -12.56 8.84
CA ARG A 77 -5.27 -12.50 10.23
C ARG A 77 -5.03 -11.13 10.86
N ALA A 78 -3.85 -10.57 10.66
CA ALA A 78 -3.49 -9.27 11.20
C ALA A 78 -4.33 -8.15 10.57
N ALA A 79 -4.55 -8.19 9.25
CA ALA A 79 -5.45 -7.27 8.55
C ALA A 79 -6.89 -7.34 9.11
N LYS A 80 -7.45 -8.55 9.26
CA LYS A 80 -8.78 -8.75 9.87
C LYS A 80 -8.86 -8.23 11.31
N ALA A 81 -7.84 -8.51 12.12
CA ALA A 81 -7.76 -8.02 13.49
C ALA A 81 -7.75 -6.49 13.55
N MET A 82 -6.95 -5.84 12.69
CA MET A 82 -6.89 -4.38 12.61
C MET A 82 -8.23 -3.76 12.18
N LEU A 83 -8.89 -4.35 11.19
CA LEU A 83 -10.23 -3.94 10.78
C LEU A 83 -11.26 -4.12 11.92
N PHE A 84 -11.14 -5.17 12.72
CA PHE A 84 -12.02 -5.35 13.88
C PHE A 84 -11.74 -4.33 15.00
N PHE A 85 -10.47 -4.09 15.34
CA PHE A 85 -10.09 -3.13 16.39
C PHE A 85 -10.48 -1.69 16.05
N THR A 86 -10.52 -1.36 14.76
CA THR A 86 -10.87 -0.02 14.26
C THR A 86 -12.32 0.08 13.76
N LYS A 87 -13.16 -0.94 13.98
CA LYS A 87 -14.57 -0.94 13.52
C LYS A 87 -15.42 0.17 14.15
N GLY A 88 -15.00 0.68 15.32
CA GLY A 88 -15.72 1.74 16.04
C GLY A 88 -15.72 3.08 15.31
N TYR A 89 -14.83 3.31 14.34
CA TYR A 89 -14.84 4.54 13.53
C TYR A 89 -16.07 4.64 12.63
N ASP A 90 -16.68 3.51 12.29
CA ASP A 90 -17.89 3.46 11.44
C ASP A 90 -19.16 3.27 12.28
N GLN A 91 -19.06 3.35 13.62
CA GLN A 91 -20.18 3.18 14.53
C GLN A 91 -20.59 4.54 15.12
N SER A 92 -21.85 4.92 14.90
CA SER A 92 -22.48 6.02 15.64
C SER A 92 -23.03 5.49 16.96
N LEU A 93 -22.84 6.26 18.04
CA LEU A 93 -23.41 5.95 19.37
C LEU A 93 -24.87 6.39 19.52
N GLU A 94 -25.55 6.72 18.41
CA GLU A 94 -26.96 7.10 18.44
C GLU A 94 -27.78 5.95 19.01
N GLY A 95 -28.32 6.19 20.19
CA GLY A 95 -29.29 5.35 20.91
C GLY A 95 -30.68 5.93 20.81
#